data_AF-A0A396RP57-F1
#
_entry.id   AF-A0A396RP57-F1
#
_cell.length_a   1.000
_cell.length_b   1.000
_cell.length_c   1.000
_cell.angle_alpha   90.00
_cell.angle_beta   90.00
_cell.angle_gamma   90.00
#
_symmetry.space_group_name_H-M   'P 1'
#
loop_
_entity.id
_entity.type
_entity.pdbx_description
1 polymer ?
#
loop_
_entity_poly.entity_id
_entity_poly.type
_entity_poly.pdbx_seq_one_letter_code
_entity_poly.pdbx_strand_id
1 'polypeptide(L)'
;MGRNAGLAIAWAIFAVAMLALIAMPASSYDWMTQMDPMVAPGSIEEGDNRWPMIALVALIAALGAQLAVLKLAVSRPMRATAVALMIVAAVVWAVRFVA
;
A
#
# COMPACT_ATOMS: atom_id res chain seq x y z
N MET A 1 -16.74 22.21 -0.53
CA MET A 1 -15.56 21.67 0.19
C MET A 1 -14.33 22.48 -0.20
N GLY A 2 -13.59 23.03 0.77
CA GLY A 2 -12.39 23.83 0.47
C GLY A 2 -11.23 22.95 -0.05
N ARG A 3 -10.41 23.48 -0.95
CA ARG A 3 -9.24 22.80 -1.54
C ARG A 3 -8.33 22.15 -0.48
N ASN A 4 -8.15 22.80 0.66
CA ASN A 4 -7.33 22.30 1.77
C ASN A 4 -7.95 21.06 2.44
N ALA A 5 -9.28 20.99 2.54
CA ALA A 5 -9.97 19.81 3.06
C ALA A 5 -9.82 18.62 2.11
N GLY A 6 -9.89 18.86 0.79
CA GLY A 6 -9.66 17.82 -0.21
C GLY A 6 -8.25 17.22 -0.14
N LEU A 7 -7.24 18.08 0.08
CA LEU A 7 -5.86 17.64 0.27
C LEU A 7 -5.70 16.81 1.55
N ALA A 8 -6.25 17.28 2.68
CA ALA A 8 -6.18 16.55 3.94
C ALA A 8 -6.83 15.15 3.84
N ILE A 9 -7.99 15.06 3.17
CA ILE A 9 -8.68 13.78 2.95
C ILE A 9 -7.81 12.86 2.08
N ALA A 10 -7.23 13.36 0.99
CA ALA A 10 -6.36 12.55 0.13
C ALA A 10 -5.13 12.02 0.89
N TRP A 11 -4.50 12.87 1.72
CA TRP A 11 -3.40 12.44 2.59
C TRP A 11 -3.83 11.37 3.61
N ALA A 12 -5.01 11.52 4.21
CA ALA A 12 -5.55 10.54 5.16
C ALA A 12 -5.84 9.20 4.47
N ILE A 13 -6.45 9.20 3.28
CA ILE A 13 -6.70 7.99 2.50
C ILE A 13 -5.38 7.29 2.17
N PHE A 14 -4.36 8.05 1.74
CA PHE A 14 -3.05 7.48 1.47
C PHE A 14 -2.43 6.84 2.73
N ALA A 15 -2.48 7.51 3.87
CA ALA A 15 -1.94 6.98 5.12
C ALA A 15 -2.64 5.68 5.53
N VAL A 16 -3.97 5.64 5.45
CA VAL A 16 -4.76 4.43 5.75
C VAL A 16 -4.43 3.30 4.78
N ALA A 17 -4.34 3.59 3.48
CA ALA A 17 -3.99 2.59 2.47
C ALA A 17 -2.58 2.02 2.69
N MET A 18 -1.60 2.86 3.06
CA MET A 18 -0.25 2.42 3.40
C MET A 18 -0.21 1.56 4.66
N LEU A 19 -0.96 1.93 5.71
CA LEU A 19 -1.08 1.11 6.90
C LEU A 19 -1.69 -0.26 6.58
N ALA A 20 -2.71 -0.30 5.73
CA ALA A 20 -3.30 -1.55 5.26
C ALA A 20 -2.28 -2.40 4.50
N LEU A 21 -1.51 -1.82 3.56
CA LEU A 21 -0.46 -2.51 2.81
C LEU A 21 0.62 -3.11 3.72
N ILE A 22 1.00 -2.41 4.79
CA ILE A 22 2.04 -2.87 5.72
C ILE A 22 1.50 -3.92 6.69
N ALA A 23 0.23 -3.81 7.09
CA ALA A 23 -0.39 -4.72 8.06
C ALA A 23 -0.87 -6.03 7.44
N MET A 24 -1.12 -6.07 6.12
CA MET A 24 -1.61 -7.27 5.44
C MET A 24 -0.53 -8.39 5.41
N PRO A 25 -0.92 -9.64 5.69
CA PRO A 25 -0.05 -10.80 5.46
C PRO A 25 0.29 -10.91 3.97
N ALA A 26 1.51 -11.33 3.64
CA ALA A 26 1.86 -11.65 2.25
C ALA A 26 1.32 -13.03 1.85
N SER A 27 1.31 -13.96 2.81
CA SER A 27 0.72 -15.28 2.69
C SER A 27 -0.29 -15.58 3.81
N SER A 28 -1.24 -16.46 3.54
CA SER A 28 -2.21 -16.99 4.50
C SER A 28 -1.55 -17.77 5.63
N TYR A 29 -0.30 -18.21 5.42
CA TYR A 29 0.48 -18.99 6.37
C TYR A 29 1.66 -18.22 6.99
N ASP A 30 1.78 -16.91 6.76
CA ASP A 30 2.86 -16.08 7.33
C ASP A 30 2.87 -16.07 8.86
N TRP A 31 1.72 -16.34 9.49
CA TRP A 31 1.65 -16.46 10.94
C TRP A 31 2.31 -17.76 11.44
N MET A 32 2.34 -18.81 10.62
CA MET A 32 2.95 -20.10 10.99
C MET A 32 4.46 -19.99 11.01
N THR A 33 5.08 -19.32 10.03
CA THR A 33 6.54 -19.09 10.00
C THR A 33 6.99 -18.17 11.14
N GLN A 34 6.11 -17.31 11.65
CA GLN A 34 6.37 -16.49 12.84
C GLN A 34 6.28 -17.27 14.15
N MET A 35 5.45 -18.32 14.22
CA MET A 35 5.29 -19.14 15.42
C MET A 35 6.20 -20.36 15.46
N ASP A 36 6.52 -20.94 14.30
CA ASP A 36 7.42 -22.07 14.15
C ASP A 36 8.48 -21.76 13.08
N PRO A 37 9.72 -21.42 13.48
CA PRO A 37 10.80 -21.14 12.55
C PRO A 37 11.29 -22.38 11.79
N MET A 38 10.83 -23.60 12.11
CA MET A 38 11.11 -24.80 11.31
C MET A 38 10.28 -24.86 10.02
N VAL A 39 9.19 -24.10 9.94
CA VAL A 39 8.39 -23.98 8.71
C VAL A 39 9.10 -23.04 7.76
N ALA A 40 9.60 -23.57 6.64
CA ALA A 40 10.28 -22.76 5.64
C ALA A 40 9.28 -21.81 4.93
N PRO A 41 9.65 -20.56 4.66
CA PRO A 41 8.83 -19.66 3.85
C PRO A 41 8.51 -20.29 2.49
N GLY A 42 7.23 -20.33 2.12
CA GLY A 42 6.79 -20.91 0.84
C GLY A 42 6.75 -22.44 0.78
N SER A 43 7.00 -23.14 1.90
CA SER A 43 6.91 -24.62 1.93
C SER A 43 5.47 -25.15 1.95
N ILE A 44 4.49 -24.27 2.12
CA ILE A 44 3.07 -24.62 2.14
C ILE A 44 2.47 -24.16 0.81
N GLU A 45 1.96 -25.11 0.03
CA GLU A 45 1.26 -24.82 -1.21
C GLU A 45 -0.03 -24.03 -0.90
N GLU A 46 -0.08 -22.77 -1.34
CA GLU A 46 -1.26 -21.93 -1.20
C GLU A 46 -2.24 -22.18 -2.34
N GLY A 47 -3.40 -22.76 -2.02
CA GLY A 47 -4.46 -23.00 -3.01
C GLY A 47 -5.19 -21.72 -3.48
N ASP A 48 -5.55 -20.81 -2.57
CA ASP A 48 -6.32 -19.57 -2.88
C ASP A 48 -5.86 -18.41 -1.98
N ASN A 49 -4.63 -17.92 -2.18
CA ASN A 49 -4.14 -16.73 -1.48
C ASN A 49 -4.68 -15.45 -2.15
N ARG A 50 -5.63 -14.80 -1.47
CA ARG A 50 -6.25 -13.55 -1.94
C ARG A 50 -5.53 -12.29 -1.47
N TRP A 51 -4.55 -12.41 -0.58
CA TRP A 51 -3.88 -11.27 0.02
C TRP A 51 -3.18 -10.36 -1.01
N PRO A 52 -2.44 -10.86 -2.02
CA PRO A 52 -1.86 -9.99 -3.05
C PRO A 52 -2.90 -9.19 -3.82
N MET A 53 -4.08 -9.78 -4.09
CA MET A 53 -5.17 -9.11 -4.79
C MET A 53 -5.83 -8.03 -3.92
N ILE A 54 -6.03 -8.28 -2.63
CA ILE A 54 -6.55 -7.28 -1.68
C ILE A 54 -5.52 -6.14 -1.50
N ALA A 55 -4.23 -6.47 -1.40
CA ALA A 55 -3.15 -5.50 -1.33
C ALA A 55 -3.09 -4.63 -2.60
N LEU A 56 -3.39 -5.19 -3.78
CA LEU A 56 -3.48 -4.41 -5.03
C LEU A 56 -4.57 -3.34 -4.97
N VAL A 57 -5.73 -3.63 -4.34
CA VAL A 57 -6.79 -2.63 -4.11
C VAL A 57 -6.29 -1.49 -3.23
N ALA A 58 -5.54 -1.80 -2.16
CA ALA A 58 -4.93 -0.79 -1.30
C ALA A 58 -3.90 0.06 -2.06
N LEU A 59 -3.08 -0.55 -2.92
CA LEU A 59 -2.15 0.18 -3.80
C LEU A 59 -2.91 1.13 -4.74
N ILE A 60 -3.97 0.66 -5.40
CA ILE A 60 -4.79 1.50 -6.29
C ILE A 60 -5.40 2.67 -5.52
N ALA A 61 -5.89 2.45 -4.30
CA ALA A 61 -6.41 3.52 -3.44
C ALA A 61 -5.32 4.54 -3.07
N ALA A 62 -4.11 4.08 -2.72
CA ALA A 62 -2.98 4.95 -2.41
C ALA A 62 -2.56 5.80 -3.62
N LEU A 63 -2.43 5.19 -4.80
CA LEU A 63 -2.10 5.89 -6.05
C LEU A 63 -3.22 6.88 -6.44
N GLY A 64 -4.48 6.47 -6.35
CA GLY A 64 -5.63 7.32 -6.63
C GLY A 64 -5.69 8.56 -5.72
N ALA A 65 -5.37 8.39 -4.44
CA ALA A 65 -5.28 9.49 -3.49
C ALA A 65 -4.17 10.49 -3.87
N GLN A 66 -2.99 10.00 -4.28
CA GLN A 66 -1.90 10.88 -4.71
C GLN A 66 -2.18 11.58 -6.05
N LEU A 67 -2.91 10.94 -6.97
CA LEU A 67 -3.41 11.60 -8.18
C LEU A 67 -4.37 12.75 -7.84
N ALA A 68 -5.21 12.59 -6.81
CA ALA A 68 -6.04 13.68 -6.31
C ALA A 68 -5.20 14.82 -5.72
N VAL A 69 -4.14 14.51 -4.96
CA VAL A 69 -3.18 15.52 -4.48
C VAL A 69 -2.53 16.26 -5.64
N LEU A 70 -2.09 15.58 -6.70
CA LEU A 70 -1.47 16.21 -7.86
C LEU A 70 -2.40 17.20 -8.57
N LYS A 71 -3.70 16.90 -8.65
CA LYS A 71 -4.71 17.80 -9.22
C LYS A 71 -5.01 19.01 -8.33
N LEU A 72 -4.97 18.84 -7.01
CA LEU A 72 -5.32 19.87 -6.04
C LEU A 72 -4.13 20.74 -5.61
N ALA A 73 -2.90 20.23 -5.73
CA ALA A 73 -1.69 20.89 -5.27
C ALA A 73 -1.30 22.06 -6.18
N VAL A 74 -1.07 23.21 -5.53
CA VAL A 74 -0.64 24.46 -6.19
C VAL A 74 0.88 24.55 -6.28
N SER A 75 1.59 24.04 -5.29
CA SER A 75 3.04 24.17 -5.20
C SER A 75 3.76 22.98 -5.86
N ARG A 76 4.84 23.28 -6.59
CA ARG A 76 5.78 22.28 -7.14
C ARG A 76 6.30 21.29 -6.07
N PRO A 77 6.74 21.72 -4.88
CA PRO A 77 7.24 20.77 -3.88
C PRO A 77 6.18 19.76 -3.46
N MET A 78 4.93 20.19 -3.29
CA MET A 78 3.83 19.31 -2.88
C MET A 78 3.48 18.27 -3.95
N ARG A 79 3.61 18.62 -5.23
CA ARG A 79 3.50 17.67 -6.33
C ARG A 79 4.65 16.67 -6.34
N ALA A 80 5.88 17.13 -6.09
CA ALA A 80 7.05 16.24 -5.98
C ALA A 80 6.88 15.25 -4.83
N THR A 81 6.39 15.69 -3.66
CA THR A 81 6.06 14.80 -2.53
C THR A 81 5.02 13.75 -2.91
N ALA A 82 3.97 14.13 -3.63
CA ALA A 82 2.95 13.18 -4.07
C ALA A 82 3.52 12.09 -5.00
N VAL A 83 4.37 12.48 -5.96
CA VAL A 83 5.06 11.52 -6.85
C VAL A 83 5.99 10.60 -6.05
N ALA A 84 6.79 11.16 -5.14
CA ALA A 84 7.68 10.36 -4.29
C ALA A 84 6.89 9.31 -3.48
N LEU A 85 5.74 9.69 -2.94
CA LEU A 85 4.89 8.79 -2.15
C LEU A 85 4.19 7.74 -3.01
N MET A 86 3.86 8.03 -4.27
CA MET A 86 3.40 7.01 -5.23
C MET A 86 4.48 5.96 -5.47
N ILE A 87 5.73 6.38 -5.65
CA ILE A 87 6.86 5.47 -5.87
C ILE A 87 7.07 4.61 -4.62
N VAL A 88 7.07 5.20 -3.43
CA VAL A 88 7.19 4.45 -2.17
C VAL A 88 6.10 3.40 -2.03
N ALA A 89 4.84 3.74 -2.29
CA ALA A 89 3.74 2.78 -2.22
C ALA A 89 3.92 1.61 -3.20
N ALA A 90 4.32 1.91 -4.44
CA ALA A 90 4.59 0.89 -5.46
C ALA A 90 5.75 -0.04 -5.06
N VAL A 91 6.85 0.51 -4.54
CA VAL A 91 7.99 -0.28 -4.06
C VAL A 91 7.59 -1.17 -2.88
N VAL A 92 6.86 -0.64 -1.90
CA VAL A 92 6.40 -1.42 -0.75
C VAL A 92 5.52 -2.58 -1.19
N TRP A 93 4.58 -2.34 -2.11
CA TRP A 93 3.73 -3.40 -2.63
C TRP A 93 4.54 -4.47 -3.39
N ALA A 94 5.44 -4.05 -4.29
CA ALA A 94 6.26 -4.97 -5.06
C ALA A 94 7.17 -5.83 -4.16
N VAL A 95 7.81 -5.23 -3.16
CA VAL A 95 8.70 -5.94 -2.24
C VAL A 95 7.96 -6.95 -1.36
N ARG A 96 6.70 -6.70 -0.99
CA ARG A 96 5.95 -7.61 -0.11
C ARG A 96 5.14 -8.67 -0.82
N PHE A 97 4.60 -8.37 -2.00
CA PHE A 97 3.55 -9.19 -2.61
C PHE A 97 3.93 -9.73 -4.00
N VAL A 98 5.11 -9.39 -4.51
CA VAL A 98 5.60 -9.84 -5.83
C VAL A 98 6.99 -10.47 -5.75
N ALA A 99 7.90 -9.86 -4.99
CA ALA A 99 9.23 -10.39 -4.72
C ALA A 99 9.17 -11.57 -3.75
#